data_AF-G0MU92-F1
#
_entry.id   AF-G0MU92-F1
#
_cell.length_a   1.000
_cell.length_b   1.000
_cell.length_c   1.000
_cell.angle_alpha   90.00
_cell.angle_beta   90.00
_cell.angle_gamma   90.00
#
_symmetry.space_group_name_H-M   'P 1'
#
loop_
_entity.id
_entity.type
_entity.pdbx_description
1 polymer ?
#
loop_
_entity_poly.entity_id
_entity_poly.type
_entity_poly.pdbx_seq_one_letter_code
_entity_poly.pdbx_strand_id
1 'polypeptide(L)'
;MCIQLHSSELNNHKIFPEVQKDGVYILNNSNLYDANLLMTTDFLFDNKENRECEVRIEDNKILDSELLCDDGYFERYMDLKIKGNSKDCGCQGDEITPTSLPDYRKCKTLYRGLKLQNITDPTAATHLSGIRIIKGSIDIQNTNLQNLSFLEKFQRSEINNNGVVEKISFNLKDNPNMTRLALPGFEEIHNYAYDGMKLANFENLHPDFCLTYAEIIQLLERELTFMNFHVKLCDGSPDIPGQKVCIYESMAKLPNNCDVIIGDIVVDSGDEVLFMKLDVFNYLFGSLTIRNTNLKFLDGLAGLHAIIHLNPGPVIKVISNKEMIMKREELKFVGPSFIYTRNRSNRDVAVQDNNPNIFNEFEGKCIFYYWIEYREEREYHTNMNFTGGDCGQRMEITNLDIGTTVYVTLLLIGLILIK
;
A
#
# COMPACT_ATOMS: atom_id res chain seq x y z
N MET A 1 -30.07 4.64 -0.78
CA MET A 1 -31.13 4.60 0.25
C MET A 1 -30.47 3.94 1.45
N CYS A 2 -30.20 4.72 2.50
CA CYS A 2 -29.23 4.40 3.54
C CYS A 2 -29.69 3.43 4.64
N ILE A 3 -30.92 2.89 4.60
CA ILE A 3 -31.44 2.12 5.74
C ILE A 3 -32.25 0.89 5.30
N GLN A 4 -31.97 -0.25 5.93
CA GLN A 4 -32.90 -1.38 6.05
C GLN A 4 -33.19 -1.60 7.55
N LEU A 5 -34.31 -1.05 8.04
CA LEU A 5 -34.74 -1.25 9.43
C LEU A 5 -35.34 -2.65 9.58
N HIS A 6 -34.68 -3.52 10.34
CA HIS A 6 -35.28 -4.74 10.87
C HIS A 6 -35.52 -4.59 12.38
N SER A 7 -36.52 -3.80 12.78
CA SER A 7 -37.07 -3.88 14.14
C SER A 7 -38.39 -3.13 14.28
N SER A 8 -39.38 -3.79 14.87
CA SER A 8 -40.71 -3.28 15.22
C SER A 8 -40.73 -2.37 16.47
N GLU A 9 -39.58 -1.88 16.96
CA GLU A 9 -39.47 -1.31 18.32
C GLU A 9 -39.24 0.21 18.43
N LEU A 10 -39.18 0.95 17.32
CA LEU A 10 -38.97 2.42 17.33
C LEU A 10 -40.08 3.23 18.05
N ASN A 11 -41.21 2.62 18.37
CA ASN A 11 -42.36 3.32 18.98
C ASN A 11 -42.24 3.56 20.50
N ASN A 12 -41.32 2.91 21.22
CA ASN A 12 -41.31 2.97 22.69
C ASN A 12 -40.27 3.92 23.31
N HIS A 13 -39.31 4.47 22.56
CA HIS A 13 -38.15 5.19 23.15
C HIS A 13 -37.95 6.66 22.71
N LYS A 14 -38.93 7.28 22.03
CA LYS A 14 -38.82 8.69 21.56
C LYS A 14 -37.55 8.97 20.73
N ILE A 15 -36.97 7.96 20.09
CA ILE A 15 -35.95 8.15 19.07
C ILE A 15 -36.72 8.33 17.77
N PHE A 16 -37.00 9.58 17.39
CA PHE A 16 -37.41 9.91 16.03
C PHE A 16 -36.15 10.36 15.31
N PRO A 17 -35.34 9.46 14.75
CA PRO A 17 -34.30 9.91 13.84
C PRO A 17 -35.01 10.61 12.69
N GLU A 18 -34.62 11.85 12.39
CA GLU A 18 -34.96 12.40 11.07
C GLU A 18 -34.12 11.61 10.07
N VAL A 19 -34.73 10.54 9.55
CA VAL A 19 -34.17 9.77 8.45
C VAL A 19 -34.33 10.62 7.21
N GLN A 20 -33.30 11.38 6.90
CA GLN A 20 -33.20 12.07 5.63
C GLN A 20 -32.68 11.08 4.58
N LYS A 21 -32.88 11.41 3.31
CA LYS A 21 -32.47 10.56 2.18
C LYS A 21 -30.96 10.20 2.22
N ASP A 22 -30.19 10.95 2.99
CA ASP A 22 -28.72 11.00 2.99
C ASP A 22 -28.07 10.60 4.33
N GLY A 23 -28.81 10.10 5.34
CA GLY A 23 -28.19 9.65 6.60
C GLY A 23 -29.10 9.55 7.83
N VAL A 24 -28.47 9.38 9.00
CA VAL A 24 -29.11 9.27 10.33
C VAL A 24 -28.65 10.43 11.21
N TYR A 25 -29.61 11.22 11.67
CA TYR A 25 -29.34 12.45 12.43
C TYR A 25 -30.13 12.45 13.74
N ILE A 26 -29.40 12.56 14.86
CA ILE A 26 -29.94 12.64 16.21
C ILE A 26 -29.31 13.84 16.90
N LEU A 27 -29.97 14.99 16.80
CA LEU A 27 -29.39 16.29 17.11
C LEU A 27 -30.19 17.00 18.20
N ASN A 28 -29.50 17.64 19.15
CA ASN A 28 -30.09 18.54 20.14
C ASN A 28 -31.27 17.97 20.95
N ASN A 29 -31.31 16.64 21.16
CA ASN A 29 -32.37 16.02 21.93
C ASN A 29 -32.03 16.08 23.42
N SER A 30 -32.67 17.01 24.13
CA SER A 30 -32.46 17.22 25.57
C SER A 30 -32.94 16.06 26.44
N ASN A 31 -33.70 15.11 25.89
CA ASN A 31 -34.30 14.00 26.63
C ASN A 31 -33.72 12.64 26.25
N LEU A 32 -32.80 12.58 25.28
CA LEU A 32 -32.20 11.33 24.85
C LEU A 32 -31.10 10.92 25.83
N TYR A 33 -31.32 9.84 26.56
CA TYR A 33 -30.37 9.27 27.53
C TYR A 33 -29.86 7.88 27.14
N ASP A 34 -30.47 7.22 26.16
CA ASP A 34 -30.13 5.88 25.69
C ASP A 34 -30.24 5.82 24.16
N ALA A 35 -29.21 5.26 23.53
CA ALA A 35 -29.10 5.07 22.09
C ALA A 35 -28.71 3.62 21.70
N ASN A 36 -28.82 2.66 22.63
CA ASN A 36 -28.37 1.28 22.43
C ASN A 36 -29.03 0.59 21.22
N LEU A 37 -30.27 0.95 20.87
CA LEU A 37 -30.95 0.42 19.68
C LEU A 37 -30.13 0.63 18.40
N LEU A 38 -29.37 1.72 18.31
CA LEU A 38 -28.55 2.02 17.15
C LEU A 38 -27.42 0.98 16.95
N MET A 39 -26.89 0.40 18.03
CA MET A 39 -25.85 -0.64 17.95
C MET A 39 -26.32 -1.88 17.18
N THR A 40 -27.62 -2.16 17.22
CA THR A 40 -28.26 -3.28 16.52
C THR A 40 -28.75 -2.94 15.12
N THR A 41 -28.63 -1.67 14.72
CA THR A 41 -29.15 -1.18 13.44
C THR A 41 -28.02 -1.19 12.41
N ASP A 42 -28.17 -1.99 11.36
CA ASP A 42 -27.29 -1.97 10.20
C ASP A 42 -27.74 -0.87 9.24
N PHE A 43 -26.97 0.21 9.12
CA PHE A 43 -27.20 1.19 8.06
C PHE A 43 -26.48 0.73 6.80
N LEU A 44 -27.17 0.85 5.66
CA LEU A 44 -26.63 0.36 4.39
C LEU A 44 -25.55 1.33 3.89
N PHE A 45 -24.43 0.81 3.37
CA PHE A 45 -23.44 1.62 2.63
C PHE A 45 -24.05 2.12 1.31
N ASP A 46 -23.77 3.36 0.90
CA ASP A 46 -24.28 3.88 -0.38
C ASP A 46 -23.43 3.37 -1.57
N ASN A 47 -23.91 2.26 -2.13
CA ASN A 47 -24.19 1.99 -3.54
C ASN A 47 -23.34 2.77 -4.58
N LYS A 48 -22.23 2.15 -5.00
CA LYS A 48 -21.30 2.46 -6.12
C LYS A 48 -20.01 3.21 -5.80
N GLU A 49 -20.00 4.13 -4.83
CA GLU A 49 -18.79 4.89 -4.48
C GLU A 49 -18.18 4.47 -3.13
N ASN A 50 -18.72 3.41 -2.52
CA ASN A 50 -18.33 2.91 -1.19
C ASN A 50 -18.30 4.03 -0.14
N ARG A 51 -19.29 4.93 -0.19
CA ARG A 51 -19.48 5.98 0.81
C ARG A 51 -20.34 5.44 1.94
N GLU A 52 -19.88 5.64 3.16
CA GLU A 52 -20.69 5.36 4.34
C GLU A 52 -21.83 6.37 4.42
N CYS A 53 -22.98 5.94 4.93
CA CYS A 53 -24.05 6.88 5.20
C CYS A 53 -23.66 7.78 6.37
N GLU A 54 -24.05 9.05 6.27
CA GLU A 54 -23.71 10.03 7.30
C GLU A 54 -24.49 9.69 8.59
N VAL A 55 -23.78 9.43 9.69
CA VAL A 55 -24.36 9.18 11.00
C VAL A 55 -23.89 10.25 11.97
N ARG A 56 -24.84 11.03 12.49
CA ARG A 56 -24.60 12.19 13.36
C ARG A 56 -25.42 12.12 14.63
N ILE A 57 -24.72 12.15 15.77
CA ILE A 57 -25.33 12.16 17.11
C ILE A 57 -24.68 13.29 17.90
N GLU A 58 -25.32 14.46 17.88
CA GLU A 58 -24.71 15.70 18.36
C GLU A 58 -25.58 16.44 19.37
N ASP A 59 -24.92 17.02 20.38
CA ASP A 59 -25.53 17.94 21.34
C ASP A 59 -26.69 17.36 22.18
N ASN A 60 -26.74 16.04 22.37
CA ASN A 60 -27.70 15.38 23.26
C ASN A 60 -27.16 15.37 24.70
N LYS A 61 -27.44 16.44 25.45
CA LYS A 61 -26.72 16.78 26.70
C LYS A 61 -26.75 15.74 27.82
N ILE A 62 -27.67 14.79 27.80
CA ILE A 62 -27.76 13.72 28.81
C ILE A 62 -27.40 12.34 28.26
N LEU A 63 -27.10 12.21 26.97
CA LEU A 63 -26.74 10.94 26.34
C LEU A 63 -25.30 10.56 26.70
N ASP A 64 -25.12 9.38 27.29
CA ASP A 64 -23.82 8.72 27.36
C ASP A 64 -23.66 7.83 26.12
N SER A 65 -22.77 8.22 25.20
CA SER A 65 -22.50 7.49 23.97
C SER A 65 -21.15 6.79 23.97
N GLU A 66 -20.48 6.69 25.13
CA GLU A 66 -19.12 6.15 25.26
C GLU A 66 -18.96 4.75 24.63
N LEU A 67 -19.94 3.86 24.85
CA LEU A 67 -19.91 2.47 24.35
C LEU A 67 -20.57 2.28 22.99
N LEU A 68 -21.17 3.32 22.41
CA LEU A 68 -21.99 3.20 21.21
C LEU A 68 -21.18 2.73 19.99
N CYS A 69 -19.87 2.98 19.98
CA CYS A 69 -19.01 2.85 18.81
C CYS A 69 -18.05 1.66 18.85
N ASP A 70 -18.03 0.95 19.97
CA ASP A 70 -17.12 -0.16 20.24
C ASP A 70 -17.78 -1.53 20.00
N ASP A 71 -19.08 -1.57 19.69
CA ASP A 71 -19.87 -2.78 19.61
C ASP A 71 -20.92 -2.71 18.47
N GLY A 72 -21.42 -3.88 18.07
CA GLY A 72 -22.50 -4.01 17.09
C GLY A 72 -22.10 -3.56 15.69
N TYR A 73 -23.03 -2.98 14.92
CA TYR A 73 -22.74 -2.52 13.55
C TYR A 73 -21.90 -1.24 13.51
N PHE A 74 -21.95 -0.42 14.57
CA PHE A 74 -21.23 0.85 14.66
C PHE A 74 -19.71 0.67 14.72
N GLU A 75 -19.23 -0.49 15.20
CA GLU A 75 -17.81 -0.80 15.20
C GLU A 75 -17.19 -0.70 13.80
N ARG A 76 -17.97 -0.95 12.74
CA ARG A 76 -17.50 -1.01 11.34
C ARG A 76 -17.53 0.33 10.63
N TYR A 77 -18.06 1.37 11.28
CA TYR A 77 -18.16 2.70 10.69
C TYR A 77 -16.89 3.50 10.91
N MET A 78 -16.42 4.08 9.82
CA MET A 78 -15.28 4.99 9.80
C MET A 78 -15.74 6.43 10.03
N ASP A 79 -16.91 6.80 9.51
CA ASP A 79 -17.33 8.19 9.35
C ASP A 79 -18.34 8.69 10.42
N LEU A 80 -18.38 8.05 11.60
CA LEU A 80 -19.26 8.46 12.71
C LEU A 80 -18.91 9.85 13.24
N LYS A 81 -19.93 10.69 13.38
CA LYS A 81 -19.80 11.99 14.04
C LYS A 81 -20.65 12.06 15.31
N ILE A 82 -19.97 11.92 16.45
CA ILE A 82 -20.56 11.88 17.79
C ILE A 82 -19.85 12.92 18.65
N LYS A 83 -20.58 13.98 19.02
CA LYS A 83 -19.97 15.16 19.66
C LYS A 83 -20.94 15.93 20.54
N GLY A 84 -20.47 16.42 21.68
CA GLY A 84 -21.20 17.38 22.50
C GLY A 84 -22.34 16.76 23.32
N ASN A 85 -22.33 15.42 23.42
CA ASN A 85 -23.17 14.65 24.33
C ASN A 85 -22.57 14.66 25.76
N SER A 86 -23.19 13.95 26.71
CA SER A 86 -22.64 13.83 28.08
C SER A 86 -21.27 13.13 28.06
N LYS A 87 -21.16 12.08 27.23
CA LYS A 87 -19.90 11.45 26.84
C LYS A 87 -19.95 11.03 25.38
N ASP A 88 -18.82 11.16 24.70
CA ASP A 88 -18.62 10.78 23.30
C ASP A 88 -17.64 9.59 23.22
N CYS A 89 -17.79 8.70 22.23
CA CYS A 89 -16.97 7.48 22.07
C CYS A 89 -15.59 7.70 21.43
N GLY A 90 -15.24 8.94 21.06
CA GLY A 90 -13.98 9.26 20.42
C GLY A 90 -13.94 10.71 19.92
N CYS A 91 -12.92 11.02 19.15
CA CYS A 91 -12.69 12.38 18.66
C CYS A 91 -12.75 12.45 17.14
N GLN A 92 -13.09 13.62 16.61
CA GLN A 92 -13.26 13.84 15.17
C GLN A 92 -11.91 14.23 14.55
N GLY A 93 -11.30 13.33 13.78
CA GLY A 93 -9.97 13.58 13.21
C GLY A 93 -9.96 14.50 11.99
N ASP A 94 -11.12 14.80 11.41
CA ASP A 94 -11.29 15.75 10.32
C ASP A 94 -11.58 17.20 10.79
N GLU A 95 -11.74 17.42 12.09
CA GLU A 95 -11.95 18.74 12.71
C GLU A 95 -10.68 19.27 13.43
N ILE A 96 -9.52 18.64 13.19
CA ILE A 96 -8.25 19.02 13.80
C ILE A 96 -7.79 20.36 13.21
N THR A 97 -7.53 21.31 14.08
CA THR A 97 -6.96 22.62 13.76
C THR A 97 -5.83 22.94 14.76
N PRO A 98 -4.94 23.90 14.46
CA PRO A 98 -3.95 24.36 15.44
C PRO A 98 -4.56 24.75 16.79
N THR A 99 -5.78 25.29 16.79
CA THR A 99 -6.51 25.70 18.00
C THR A 99 -7.17 24.56 18.75
N SER A 100 -7.64 23.51 18.06
CA SER A 100 -8.33 22.37 18.69
C SER A 100 -7.38 21.23 19.07
N LEU A 101 -6.17 21.16 18.49
CA LEU A 101 -5.15 20.15 18.79
C LEU A 101 -4.96 19.88 20.29
N PRO A 102 -4.92 20.90 21.18
CA PRO A 102 -4.77 20.67 22.61
C PRO A 102 -5.78 19.71 23.25
N ASP A 103 -7.01 19.69 22.75
CA ASP A 103 -8.10 18.88 23.29
C ASP A 103 -7.91 17.38 22.99
N TYR A 104 -7.07 17.05 21.99
CA TYR A 104 -6.86 15.66 21.56
C TYR A 104 -5.99 14.82 22.50
N ARG A 105 -5.39 15.43 23.53
CA ARG A 105 -4.58 14.70 24.54
C ARG A 105 -5.36 13.61 25.27
N LYS A 106 -6.68 13.76 25.36
CA LYS A 106 -7.58 12.80 26.04
C LYS A 106 -8.13 11.73 25.09
N CYS A 107 -7.94 11.90 23.78
CA CYS A 107 -8.46 11.01 22.77
C CYS A 107 -7.60 9.75 22.67
N LYS A 108 -8.27 8.61 22.43
CA LYS A 108 -7.63 7.32 22.12
C LYS A 108 -8.01 6.82 20.73
N THR A 109 -9.20 7.17 20.26
CA THR A 109 -9.75 6.78 18.97
C THR A 109 -10.13 8.02 18.18
N LEU A 110 -9.75 8.05 16.90
CA LEU A 110 -10.21 9.05 15.94
C LEU A 110 -11.22 8.43 14.98
N TYR A 111 -12.32 9.13 14.75
CA TYR A 111 -13.28 8.86 13.67
C TYR A 111 -13.05 9.86 12.53
N ARG A 112 -13.53 9.50 11.32
CA ARG A 112 -13.37 10.30 10.09
C ARG A 112 -11.91 10.53 9.72
N GLY A 113 -11.06 9.57 10.11
CA GLY A 113 -9.64 9.52 9.80
C GLY A 113 -8.77 10.39 10.70
N LEU A 114 -7.60 10.77 10.19
CA LEU A 114 -6.69 11.75 10.77
C LEU A 114 -6.34 12.75 9.68
N LYS A 115 -6.79 14.00 9.79
CA LYS A 115 -6.45 15.05 8.82
C LYS A 115 -5.53 16.08 9.45
N LEU A 116 -4.28 16.10 9.02
CA LEU A 116 -3.30 17.10 9.42
C LEU A 116 -2.88 17.90 8.19
N GLN A 117 -3.41 19.11 8.09
CA GLN A 117 -3.11 20.02 6.98
C GLN A 117 -2.52 21.31 7.50
N ASN A 118 -1.46 21.80 6.87
CA ASN A 118 -0.84 23.09 7.18
C ASN A 118 -0.31 23.20 8.63
N ILE A 119 0.14 22.08 9.21
CA ILE A 119 0.79 22.07 10.54
C ILE A 119 2.21 22.60 10.42
N THR A 120 2.44 23.83 10.88
CA THR A 120 3.74 24.51 10.80
C THR A 120 4.60 24.32 12.04
N ASP A 121 3.99 24.11 13.20
CA ASP A 121 4.66 23.79 14.47
C ASP A 121 4.58 22.27 14.73
N PRO A 122 5.69 21.52 14.56
CA PRO A 122 5.70 20.08 14.78
C PRO A 122 5.38 19.68 16.23
N THR A 123 5.64 20.55 17.22
CA THR A 123 5.37 20.23 18.63
C THR A 123 3.87 20.13 18.90
N ALA A 124 3.04 20.79 18.09
CA ALA A 124 1.59 20.69 18.20
C ALA A 124 1.06 19.28 17.88
N ALA A 125 1.77 18.49 17.07
CA ALA A 125 1.36 17.11 16.77
C ALA A 125 1.51 16.17 17.99
N THR A 126 2.32 16.53 18.99
CA THR A 126 2.49 15.72 20.22
C THR A 126 1.20 15.57 21.04
N HIS A 127 0.22 16.44 20.81
CA HIS A 127 -1.11 16.32 21.38
C HIS A 127 -1.86 15.05 20.93
N LEU A 128 -1.39 14.40 19.86
CA LEU A 128 -1.93 13.15 19.32
C LEU A 128 -1.19 11.90 19.84
N SER A 129 -0.25 12.02 20.77
CA SER A 129 0.50 10.87 21.32
C SER A 129 -0.37 9.83 22.04
N GLY A 130 -1.59 10.20 22.45
CA GLY A 130 -2.57 9.31 23.07
C GLY A 130 -3.34 8.42 22.08
N ILE A 131 -3.33 8.74 20.79
CA ILE A 131 -4.12 8.05 19.77
C ILE A 131 -3.60 6.63 19.56
N ARG A 132 -4.51 5.66 19.59
CA ARG A 132 -4.25 4.23 19.41
C ARG A 132 -4.90 3.68 18.14
N ILE A 133 -6.11 4.13 17.87
CA ILE A 133 -6.93 3.65 16.74
C ILE A 133 -7.33 4.85 15.89
N ILE A 134 -7.14 4.73 14.58
CA ILE A 134 -7.64 5.70 13.61
C ILE A 134 -8.61 4.96 12.69
N LYS A 135 -9.89 5.34 12.77
CA LYS A 135 -10.97 4.85 11.90
C LYS A 135 -11.17 5.83 10.75
N GLY A 136 -10.90 5.39 9.53
CA GLY A 136 -10.90 6.21 8.32
C GLY A 136 -9.48 6.51 7.81
N SER A 137 -9.39 7.40 6.80
CA SER A 137 -8.13 7.70 6.11
C SER A 137 -7.17 8.53 6.96
N ILE A 138 -5.88 8.21 6.95
CA ILE A 138 -4.82 9.07 7.44
C ILE A 138 -4.37 9.98 6.30
N ASP A 139 -4.50 11.29 6.47
CA ASP A 139 -4.19 12.31 5.48
C ASP A 139 -3.33 13.43 6.10
N ILE A 140 -2.03 13.42 5.79
CA ILE A 140 -1.06 14.37 6.32
C ILE A 140 -0.43 15.11 5.15
N GLN A 141 -0.76 16.39 5.02
CA GLN A 141 -0.34 17.20 3.88
C GLN A 141 0.15 18.59 4.25
N ASN A 142 1.11 19.12 3.48
CA ASN A 142 1.58 20.50 3.61
C ASN A 142 2.05 20.82 5.04
N THR A 143 2.75 19.90 5.69
CA THR A 143 3.21 20.06 7.08
C THR A 143 4.73 20.20 7.18
N ASN A 144 5.18 20.76 8.30
CA ASN A 144 6.59 20.81 8.68
C ASN A 144 7.03 19.58 9.51
N LEU A 145 6.20 18.53 9.59
CA LEU A 145 6.49 17.32 10.35
C LEU A 145 7.70 16.59 9.76
N GLN A 146 8.59 16.12 10.62
CA GLN A 146 9.78 15.38 10.19
C GLN A 146 9.54 13.88 10.05
N ASN A 147 8.55 13.35 10.79
CA ASN A 147 8.16 11.94 10.83
C ASN A 147 6.86 11.77 11.63
N LEU A 148 6.43 10.53 11.84
CA LEU A 148 5.19 10.17 12.54
C LEU A 148 5.39 9.73 14.00
N SER A 149 6.57 9.95 14.59
CA SER A 149 6.88 9.51 15.97
C SER A 149 5.99 10.14 17.04
N PHE A 150 5.30 11.25 16.73
CA PHE A 150 4.31 11.84 17.61
C PHE A 150 3.09 10.94 17.84
N LEU A 151 2.83 9.96 16.96
CA LEU A 151 1.82 8.91 17.12
C LEU A 151 2.38 7.72 17.92
N GLU A 152 2.94 8.00 19.10
CA GLU A 152 3.70 7.01 19.90
C GLU A 152 2.89 5.74 20.22
N LYS A 153 1.59 5.89 20.47
CA LYS A 153 0.69 4.78 20.86
C LYS A 153 -0.17 4.26 19.70
N PHE A 154 0.05 4.73 18.48
CA PHE A 154 -0.77 4.33 17.34
C PHE A 154 -0.48 2.89 16.95
N GLN A 155 -1.50 2.05 17.05
CA GLN A 155 -1.40 0.61 16.84
C GLN A 155 -2.18 0.15 15.61
N ARG A 156 -3.38 0.70 15.41
CA ARG A 156 -4.33 0.15 14.46
C ARG A 156 -4.92 1.23 13.57
N SER A 157 -4.80 1.03 12.25
CA SER A 157 -5.64 1.72 11.27
C SER A 157 -6.84 0.84 10.95
N GLU A 158 -8.03 1.40 11.01
CA GLU A 158 -9.25 0.75 10.55
C GLU A 158 -9.78 1.52 9.35
N ILE A 159 -10.09 0.79 8.28
CA ILE A 159 -10.61 1.36 7.05
C ILE A 159 -11.77 0.52 6.54
N ASN A 160 -12.55 1.12 5.67
CA ASN A 160 -13.55 0.43 4.89
C ASN A 160 -13.39 0.87 3.42
N ASN A 161 -12.71 0.03 2.66
CA ASN A 161 -12.39 0.29 1.26
C ASN A 161 -12.56 -0.99 0.44
N ASN A 162 -13.69 -1.12 -0.25
CA ASN A 162 -14.02 -2.31 -1.04
C ASN A 162 -13.29 -2.43 -2.38
N GLY A 163 -12.49 -1.42 -2.76
CA GLY A 163 -11.70 -1.47 -3.99
C GLY A 163 -12.42 -1.05 -5.28
N VAL A 164 -13.73 -0.75 -5.23
CA VAL A 164 -14.50 -0.36 -6.43
C VAL A 164 -14.07 1.02 -6.96
N VAL A 165 -13.62 1.90 -6.06
CA VAL A 165 -13.08 3.23 -6.38
C VAL A 165 -11.72 3.40 -5.71
N GLU A 166 -10.81 4.14 -6.37
CA GLU A 166 -9.51 4.48 -5.80
C GLU A 166 -9.69 5.37 -4.57
N LYS A 167 -9.54 4.79 -3.37
CA LYS A 167 -9.61 5.50 -2.09
C LYS A 167 -8.29 5.34 -1.36
N ILE A 168 -7.56 6.44 -1.19
CA ILE A 168 -6.29 6.46 -0.45
C ILE A 168 -6.60 6.41 1.05
N SER A 169 -6.13 5.35 1.69
CA SER A 169 -6.26 5.10 3.13
C SER A 169 -5.13 5.76 3.92
N PHE A 170 -3.95 5.89 3.32
CA PHE A 170 -2.79 6.50 3.96
C PHE A 170 -2.05 7.43 2.99
N ASN A 171 -2.26 8.73 3.17
CA ASN A 171 -1.71 9.78 2.32
C ASN A 171 -0.67 10.60 3.10
N LEU A 172 0.59 10.53 2.66
CA LEU A 172 1.66 11.44 3.05
C LEU A 172 2.07 12.22 1.80
N LYS A 173 1.68 13.50 1.75
CA LYS A 173 1.85 14.31 0.54
C LYS A 173 2.36 15.71 0.85
N ASP A 174 3.28 16.23 0.03
CA ASP A 174 3.74 17.62 0.12
C ASP A 174 4.28 17.99 1.51
N ASN A 175 5.05 17.09 2.15
CA ASN A 175 5.65 17.32 3.47
C ASN A 175 7.17 17.48 3.31
N PRO A 176 7.67 18.69 3.00
CA PRO A 176 9.05 18.88 2.56
C PRO A 176 10.08 18.60 3.65
N ASN A 177 9.70 18.62 4.93
CA ASN A 177 10.60 18.36 6.05
C ASN A 177 10.58 16.89 6.51
N MET A 178 9.72 16.05 5.93
CA MET A 178 9.55 14.66 6.36
C MET A 178 10.67 13.78 5.81
N THR A 179 11.60 13.36 6.67
CA THR A 179 12.79 12.57 6.30
C THR A 179 12.69 11.10 6.66
N ARG A 180 11.77 10.73 7.56
CA ARG A 180 11.54 9.34 8.00
C ARG A 180 10.07 9.07 8.23
N LEU A 181 9.66 7.80 8.13
CA LEU A 181 8.31 7.37 8.52
C LEU A 181 8.17 7.35 10.05
N ALA A 182 9.03 6.58 10.73
CA ALA A 182 9.10 6.44 12.19
C ALA A 182 7.73 6.16 12.85
N LEU A 183 7.20 4.96 12.62
CA LEU A 183 5.90 4.51 13.12
C LEU A 183 6.04 3.26 14.01
N PRO A 184 6.70 3.35 15.18
CA PRO A 184 7.20 2.19 15.92
C PRO A 184 6.14 1.32 16.59
N GLY A 185 4.92 1.85 16.82
CA GLY A 185 3.83 1.12 17.47
C GLY A 185 2.82 0.48 16.52
N PHE A 186 3.00 0.64 15.20
CA PHE A 186 1.98 0.26 14.22
C PHE A 186 1.91 -1.24 14.01
N GLU A 187 0.82 -1.84 14.45
CA GLU A 187 0.60 -3.28 14.45
C GLU A 187 -0.14 -3.71 13.18
N GLU A 188 -1.29 -3.10 12.88
CA GLU A 188 -2.17 -3.63 11.82
C GLU A 188 -2.98 -2.57 11.06
N ILE A 189 -3.37 -2.94 9.83
CA ILE A 189 -4.40 -2.27 9.05
C ILE A 189 -5.56 -3.25 8.86
N HIS A 190 -6.66 -2.97 9.54
CA HIS A 190 -7.89 -3.72 9.37
C HIS A 190 -8.77 -3.08 8.30
N ASN A 191 -9.13 -3.82 7.27
CA ASN A 191 -10.12 -3.40 6.29
C ASN A 191 -11.40 -4.21 6.49
N TYR A 192 -12.49 -3.53 6.87
CA TYR A 192 -13.78 -4.18 7.08
C TYR A 192 -14.45 -4.66 5.78
N ALA A 193 -14.01 -4.13 4.63
CA ALA A 193 -14.42 -4.67 3.34
C ALA A 193 -13.61 -5.95 3.03
N TYR A 194 -14.31 -7.08 2.94
CA TYR A 194 -13.73 -8.34 2.51
C TYR A 194 -13.10 -8.19 1.11
N ASP A 195 -11.84 -8.58 0.95
CA ASP A 195 -11.01 -8.39 -0.25
C ASP A 195 -10.78 -6.92 -0.64
N GLY A 196 -10.94 -6.00 0.30
CA GLY A 196 -10.82 -4.57 0.07
C GLY A 196 -9.38 -4.05 -0.03
N MET A 197 -9.21 -2.90 -0.67
CA MET A 197 -7.90 -2.30 -0.93
C MET A 197 -7.32 -1.50 0.24
N LYS A 198 -6.01 -1.66 0.48
CA LYS A 198 -5.22 -0.83 1.40
C LYS A 198 -4.28 0.07 0.60
N LEU A 199 -4.82 1.15 0.03
CA LEU A 199 -4.09 2.03 -0.87
C LEU A 199 -3.40 3.17 -0.09
N ALA A 200 -2.14 3.42 -0.40
CA ALA A 200 -1.32 4.48 0.17
C ALA A 200 -0.70 5.38 -0.91
N ASN A 201 -0.27 6.56 -0.50
CA ASN A 201 0.40 7.53 -1.35
C ASN A 201 1.50 8.24 -0.56
N PHE A 202 2.75 8.02 -0.93
CA PHE A 202 3.91 8.75 -0.43
C PHE A 202 4.47 9.60 -1.58
N GLU A 203 4.18 10.89 -1.55
CA GLU A 203 4.40 11.79 -2.67
C GLU A 203 4.99 13.12 -2.19
N ASN A 204 6.01 13.62 -2.89
CA ASN A 204 6.59 14.94 -2.64
C ASN A 204 6.97 15.18 -1.16
N LEU A 205 7.66 14.19 -0.57
CA LEU A 205 8.26 14.29 0.77
C LEU A 205 9.67 14.92 0.67
N HIS A 206 10.41 15.00 1.79
CA HIS A 206 11.79 15.48 1.74
C HIS A 206 12.61 14.63 0.74
N PRO A 207 13.56 15.20 -0.02
CA PRO A 207 14.41 14.43 -0.94
C PRO A 207 15.14 13.26 -0.28
N ASP A 208 15.46 13.38 1.01
CA ASP A 208 16.10 12.34 1.82
C ASP A 208 15.12 11.46 2.60
N PHE A 209 13.81 11.54 2.30
CA PHE A 209 12.84 10.59 2.84
C PHE A 209 13.22 9.17 2.46
N CYS A 210 13.48 8.34 3.47
CA CYS A 210 13.88 6.96 3.26
C CYS A 210 13.12 5.99 4.16
N LEU A 211 12.98 4.76 3.66
CA LEU A 211 12.54 3.59 4.39
C LEU A 211 13.67 2.56 4.42
N THR A 212 13.83 1.90 5.55
CA THR A 212 14.68 0.71 5.67
C THR A 212 14.03 -0.49 4.97
N TYR A 213 14.82 -1.52 4.65
CA TYR A 213 14.29 -2.78 4.11
C TYR A 213 13.20 -3.39 5.00
N ALA A 214 13.42 -3.38 6.32
CA ALA A 214 12.46 -3.89 7.29
C ALA A 214 11.16 -3.05 7.35
N GLU A 215 11.24 -1.72 7.19
CA GLU A 215 10.04 -0.88 7.10
C GLU A 215 9.23 -1.21 5.84
N ILE A 216 9.88 -1.40 4.69
CA ILE A 216 9.19 -1.76 3.43
C ILE A 216 8.52 -3.13 3.54
N ILE A 217 9.20 -4.14 4.09
CA ILE A 217 8.63 -5.47 4.31
C ILE A 217 7.43 -5.39 5.26
N GLN A 218 7.52 -4.61 6.34
CA GLN A 218 6.38 -4.42 7.25
C GLN A 218 5.16 -3.79 6.57
N LEU A 219 5.36 -2.87 5.61
CA LEU A 219 4.27 -2.29 4.82
C LEU A 219 3.67 -3.35 3.86
N LEU A 220 4.51 -4.18 3.24
CA LEU A 220 4.10 -5.31 2.39
C LEU A 220 3.30 -6.37 3.16
N GLU A 221 3.77 -6.78 4.33
CA GLU A 221 3.09 -7.76 5.19
C GLU A 221 1.73 -7.26 5.70
N ARG A 222 1.54 -5.93 5.73
CA ARG A 222 0.24 -5.29 6.01
C ARG A 222 -0.60 -5.09 4.76
N GLU A 223 -0.11 -5.58 3.61
CA GLU A 223 -0.74 -5.56 2.29
C GLU A 223 -1.02 -4.14 1.78
N LEU A 224 -0.17 -3.17 2.14
CA LEU A 224 -0.26 -1.85 1.53
C LEU A 224 0.09 -1.93 0.05
N THR A 225 -0.58 -1.11 -0.75
CA THR A 225 -0.19 -0.85 -2.14
C THR A 225 -0.12 0.65 -2.38
N PHE A 226 0.72 1.09 -3.31
CA PHE A 226 1.07 2.50 -3.46
C PHE A 226 0.65 3.05 -4.82
N MET A 227 -0.03 4.19 -4.81
CA MET A 227 -0.22 5.01 -6.02
C MET A 227 1.10 5.67 -6.44
N ASN A 228 1.68 6.42 -5.51
CA ASN A 228 3.05 6.91 -5.61
C ASN A 228 3.85 6.42 -4.41
N PHE A 229 5.08 6.01 -4.69
CA PHE A 229 6.03 5.51 -3.70
C PHE A 229 7.36 6.24 -3.86
N HIS A 230 7.33 7.55 -3.59
CA HIS A 230 8.49 8.45 -3.72
C HIS A 230 9.43 8.30 -2.52
N VAL A 231 10.04 7.12 -2.40
CA VAL A 231 10.94 6.79 -1.29
C VAL A 231 12.36 6.52 -1.80
N LYS A 232 13.31 6.58 -0.86
CA LYS A 232 14.66 6.00 -0.99
C LYS A 232 14.82 4.84 -0.01
N LEU A 233 15.80 3.99 -0.25
CA LEU A 233 16.29 3.06 0.77
C LEU A 233 17.23 3.84 1.71
N CYS A 234 17.09 3.63 3.02
CA CYS A 234 18.00 4.25 3.98
C CYS A 234 19.39 3.60 3.91
N ASP A 235 20.45 4.41 4.10
CA ASP A 235 21.82 3.91 4.22
C ASP A 235 21.98 3.11 5.52
N GLY A 236 22.61 1.93 5.46
CA GLY A 236 22.89 1.08 6.63
C GLY A 236 22.64 -0.41 6.39
N SER A 237 23.12 -1.26 7.32
CA SER A 237 23.17 -2.72 7.18
C SER A 237 21.82 -3.30 6.72
N PRO A 238 21.80 -4.19 5.73
CA PRO A 238 20.58 -4.80 5.20
C PRO A 238 19.93 -5.80 6.16
N ASP A 239 20.31 -5.79 7.45
CA ASP A 239 19.82 -6.74 8.44
C ASP A 239 18.32 -6.60 8.62
N ILE A 240 17.62 -7.67 8.25
CA ILE A 240 16.18 -7.82 8.44
C ILE A 240 16.03 -8.94 9.48
N PRO A 241 15.51 -8.65 10.68
CA PRO A 241 15.42 -9.64 11.75
C PRO A 241 14.71 -10.92 11.29
N GLY A 242 15.37 -12.06 11.53
CA GLY A 242 14.81 -13.38 11.19
C GLY A 242 14.86 -13.77 9.71
N GLN A 243 15.42 -12.94 8.84
CA GLN A 243 15.52 -13.20 7.40
C GLN A 243 16.98 -13.36 6.97
N LYS A 244 17.26 -14.32 6.10
CA LYS A 244 18.55 -14.47 5.45
C LYS A 244 18.64 -13.55 4.24
N VAL A 245 19.44 -12.50 4.40
CA VAL A 245 19.64 -11.48 3.37
C VAL A 245 20.87 -11.79 2.53
N CYS A 246 20.70 -11.76 1.21
CA CYS A 246 21.75 -12.05 0.24
C CYS A 246 21.95 -10.87 -0.69
N ILE A 247 23.21 -10.43 -0.82
CA ILE A 247 23.58 -9.44 -1.82
C ILE A 247 23.86 -10.19 -3.13
N TYR A 248 23.17 -9.80 -4.19
CA TYR A 248 23.31 -10.42 -5.50
C TYR A 248 24.57 -9.89 -6.20
N GLU A 249 25.45 -10.80 -6.60
CA GLU A 249 26.59 -10.52 -7.48
C GLU A 249 26.48 -11.29 -8.81
N SER A 250 26.12 -12.57 -8.72
CA SER A 250 25.84 -13.48 -9.84
C SER A 250 25.15 -14.74 -9.35
N MET A 251 24.52 -15.51 -10.24
CA MET A 251 23.88 -16.79 -9.90
C MET A 251 24.84 -17.80 -9.26
N ALA A 252 26.10 -17.83 -9.72
CA ALA A 252 27.13 -18.72 -9.18
C ALA A 252 27.45 -18.40 -7.71
N LYS A 253 27.55 -17.11 -7.37
CA LYS A 253 27.89 -16.63 -6.02
C LYS A 253 26.70 -16.52 -5.08
N LEU A 254 25.48 -16.46 -5.61
CA LEU A 254 24.27 -16.39 -4.81
C LEU A 254 24.19 -17.63 -3.89
N PRO A 255 24.09 -17.46 -2.56
CA PRO A 255 23.87 -18.58 -1.64
C PRO A 255 22.50 -19.23 -1.89
N ASN A 256 22.36 -20.51 -1.54
CA ASN A 256 21.04 -21.16 -1.54
C ASN A 256 20.19 -20.63 -0.37
N ASN A 257 18.86 -20.73 -0.46
CA ASN A 257 17.92 -20.39 0.61
C ASN A 257 18.09 -18.95 1.12
N CYS A 258 18.11 -17.98 0.20
CA CYS A 258 18.01 -16.57 0.57
C CYS A 258 16.53 -16.23 0.76
N ASP A 259 16.17 -15.51 1.81
CA ASP A 259 14.79 -15.03 1.97
C ASP A 259 14.60 -13.67 1.30
N VAL A 260 15.65 -12.85 1.33
CA VAL A 260 15.69 -11.50 0.75
C VAL A 260 16.90 -11.40 -0.15
N ILE A 261 16.71 -10.94 -1.39
CA ILE A 261 17.79 -10.67 -2.33
C ILE A 261 17.86 -9.17 -2.60
N ILE A 262 19.05 -8.59 -2.47
CA ILE A 262 19.33 -7.19 -2.76
C ILE A 262 20.24 -7.13 -3.99
N GLY A 263 19.78 -6.44 -5.03
CA GLY A 263 20.48 -6.31 -6.31
C GLY A 263 19.63 -6.79 -7.49
N ASP A 264 20.06 -6.44 -8.69
CA ASP A 264 19.38 -6.82 -9.93
C ASP A 264 19.80 -8.24 -10.35
N ILE A 265 18.85 -9.18 -10.32
CA ILE A 265 19.09 -10.57 -10.68
C ILE A 265 19.19 -10.70 -12.19
N VAL A 266 20.27 -11.32 -12.67
CA VAL A 266 20.45 -11.69 -14.08
C VAL A 266 20.67 -13.19 -14.19
N VAL A 267 19.76 -13.87 -14.87
CA VAL A 267 19.90 -15.28 -15.24
C VAL A 267 20.28 -15.30 -16.71
N ASP A 268 21.52 -15.67 -17.01
CA ASP A 268 22.06 -15.70 -18.37
C ASP A 268 22.27 -17.14 -18.86
N SER A 269 22.73 -17.27 -20.10
CA SER A 269 23.14 -18.56 -20.67
C SER A 269 24.19 -19.23 -19.78
N GLY A 270 23.93 -20.48 -19.36
CA GLY A 270 24.81 -21.26 -18.47
C GLY A 270 24.39 -21.23 -17.00
N ASP A 271 23.46 -20.35 -16.59
CA ASP A 271 22.95 -20.27 -15.21
C ASP A 271 21.76 -21.20 -14.96
N GLU A 272 21.28 -21.97 -15.93
CA GLU A 272 20.03 -22.74 -15.83
C GLU A 272 20.04 -23.73 -14.66
N VAL A 273 21.18 -24.38 -14.39
CA VAL A 273 21.33 -25.32 -13.26
C VAL A 273 21.33 -24.62 -11.90
N LEU A 274 21.55 -23.30 -11.88
CA LEU A 274 21.57 -22.47 -10.67
C LEU A 274 20.23 -21.75 -10.45
N PHE A 275 19.33 -21.80 -11.43
CA PHE A 275 18.04 -21.10 -11.38
C PHE A 275 17.21 -21.49 -10.15
N MET A 276 17.28 -22.76 -9.74
CA MET A 276 16.60 -23.28 -8.54
C MET A 276 17.05 -22.63 -7.22
N LYS A 277 18.15 -21.86 -7.19
CA LYS A 277 18.51 -21.07 -6.00
C LYS A 277 17.48 -19.98 -5.65
N LEU A 278 16.62 -19.65 -6.61
CA LEU A 278 15.59 -18.64 -6.51
C LEU A 278 14.21 -19.23 -6.09
N ASP A 279 14.12 -20.53 -5.79
CA ASP A 279 12.84 -21.19 -5.54
C ASP A 279 12.16 -20.78 -4.23
N VAL A 280 12.91 -20.35 -3.21
CA VAL A 280 12.39 -20.06 -1.86
C VAL A 280 12.55 -18.61 -1.38
N PHE A 281 13.04 -17.69 -2.21
CA PHE A 281 13.20 -16.29 -1.78
C PHE A 281 11.89 -15.51 -1.89
N ASN A 282 11.60 -14.66 -0.90
CA ASN A 282 10.34 -13.93 -0.80
C ASN A 282 10.43 -12.54 -1.40
N TYR A 283 11.54 -11.82 -1.18
CA TYR A 283 11.64 -10.39 -1.48
C TYR A 283 12.84 -10.07 -2.37
N LEU A 284 12.59 -9.41 -3.51
CA LEU A 284 13.63 -8.84 -4.37
C LEU A 284 13.68 -7.33 -4.26
N PHE A 285 14.77 -6.79 -3.73
CA PHE A 285 15.09 -5.36 -3.82
C PHE A 285 15.98 -5.11 -5.04
N GLY A 286 15.36 -5.01 -6.22
CA GLY A 286 16.02 -4.93 -7.51
C GLY A 286 15.06 -5.25 -8.65
N SER A 287 15.61 -5.61 -9.81
CA SER A 287 14.91 -6.09 -11.00
C SER A 287 15.29 -7.54 -11.32
N LEU A 288 14.49 -8.20 -12.15
CA LEU A 288 14.73 -9.57 -12.63
C LEU A 288 14.94 -9.57 -14.14
N THR A 289 16.07 -10.11 -14.60
CA THR A 289 16.34 -10.34 -16.03
C THR A 289 16.62 -11.82 -16.26
N ILE A 290 15.89 -12.43 -17.18
CA ILE A 290 16.13 -13.80 -17.67
C ILE A 290 16.39 -13.70 -19.16
N ARG A 291 17.61 -14.02 -19.59
CA ARG A 291 18.00 -13.84 -20.99
C ARG A 291 18.87 -14.95 -21.54
N ASN A 292 18.71 -15.22 -22.84
CA ASN A 292 19.53 -16.18 -23.59
C ASN A 292 19.63 -17.57 -22.94
N THR A 293 18.62 -17.97 -22.16
CA THR A 293 18.61 -19.25 -21.46
C THR A 293 17.91 -20.32 -22.29
N ASN A 294 18.18 -21.58 -21.95
CA ASN A 294 17.39 -22.74 -22.38
C ASN A 294 16.33 -23.14 -21.33
N LEU A 295 15.97 -22.22 -20.42
CA LEU A 295 14.88 -22.48 -19.47
C LEU A 295 13.57 -22.66 -20.22
N LYS A 296 12.84 -23.70 -19.86
CA LYS A 296 11.50 -23.97 -20.40
C LYS A 296 10.42 -23.28 -19.56
N PHE A 297 10.65 -23.21 -18.25
CA PHE A 297 9.68 -22.85 -17.23
C PHE A 297 10.33 -21.88 -16.23
N LEU A 298 9.49 -21.25 -15.40
CA LEU A 298 9.89 -20.27 -14.37
C LEU A 298 9.71 -20.80 -12.94
N ASP A 299 9.78 -22.12 -12.77
CA ASP A 299 9.61 -22.83 -11.49
C ASP A 299 10.56 -22.36 -10.39
N GLY A 300 11.77 -21.94 -10.76
CA GLY A 300 12.71 -21.25 -9.86
C GLY A 300 12.22 -19.90 -9.33
N LEU A 301 11.01 -19.42 -9.62
CA LEU A 301 10.43 -18.19 -9.05
C LEU A 301 9.21 -18.45 -8.17
N ALA A 302 8.99 -19.69 -7.74
CA ALA A 302 7.80 -20.06 -6.98
C ALA A 302 7.68 -19.34 -5.61
N GLY A 303 8.81 -19.03 -4.97
CA GLY A 303 8.83 -18.33 -3.69
C GLY A 303 8.66 -16.81 -3.79
N LEU A 304 8.81 -16.22 -4.99
CA LEU A 304 8.86 -14.77 -5.17
C LEU A 304 7.53 -14.12 -4.75
N HIS A 305 7.53 -13.45 -3.61
CA HIS A 305 6.36 -12.75 -3.08
C HIS A 305 6.30 -11.30 -3.54
N ALA A 306 7.42 -10.55 -3.52
CA ALA A 306 7.42 -9.15 -3.93
C ALA A 306 8.69 -8.70 -4.64
N ILE A 307 8.53 -7.78 -5.59
CA ILE A 307 9.62 -7.04 -6.23
C ILE A 307 9.53 -5.55 -5.85
N ILE A 308 10.62 -5.01 -5.32
CA ILE A 308 10.78 -3.60 -4.96
C ILE A 308 11.84 -3.01 -5.90
N HIS A 309 11.39 -2.32 -6.94
CA HIS A 309 12.23 -1.71 -7.96
C HIS A 309 12.05 -0.18 -7.98
N LEU A 310 12.97 0.54 -7.34
CA LEU A 310 12.92 2.00 -7.22
C LEU A 310 13.75 2.75 -8.28
N ASN A 311 14.44 2.00 -9.14
CA ASN A 311 15.23 2.56 -10.24
C ASN A 311 14.35 2.71 -11.50
N PRO A 312 14.80 3.51 -12.49
CA PRO A 312 14.14 3.56 -13.79
C PRO A 312 14.33 2.25 -14.58
N GLY A 313 13.32 1.87 -15.36
CA GLY A 313 13.37 0.76 -16.31
C GLY A 313 12.41 -0.38 -15.96
N PRO A 314 12.40 -1.44 -16.79
CA PRO A 314 11.54 -2.60 -16.57
C PRO A 314 11.90 -3.34 -15.29
N VAL A 315 10.87 -3.68 -14.50
CA VAL A 315 10.98 -4.49 -13.28
C VAL A 315 11.38 -5.92 -13.61
N ILE A 316 10.86 -6.43 -14.74
CA ILE A 316 11.12 -7.78 -15.25
C ILE A 316 11.51 -7.70 -16.73
N LYS A 317 12.53 -8.45 -17.13
CA LYS A 317 12.96 -8.62 -18.51
C LYS A 317 13.06 -10.11 -18.85
N VAL A 318 12.37 -10.53 -19.90
CA VAL A 318 12.43 -11.89 -20.47
C VAL A 318 12.85 -11.75 -21.92
N ILE A 319 14.11 -12.06 -22.23
CA ILE A 319 14.70 -11.72 -23.54
C ILE A 319 15.39 -12.91 -24.17
N SER A 320 15.11 -13.20 -25.45
CA SER A 320 15.86 -14.20 -26.21
C SER A 320 15.85 -15.63 -25.66
N ASN A 321 14.85 -16.01 -24.86
CA ASN A 321 14.72 -17.38 -24.34
C ASN A 321 13.91 -18.23 -25.33
N LYS A 322 14.61 -19.03 -26.15
CA LYS A 322 14.01 -19.72 -27.31
C LYS A 322 13.23 -20.98 -26.94
N GLU A 323 13.46 -21.55 -25.76
CA GLU A 323 12.75 -22.76 -25.29
C GLU A 323 11.62 -22.45 -24.29
N MET A 324 11.52 -21.20 -23.82
CA MET A 324 10.56 -20.82 -22.78
C MET A 324 9.13 -20.76 -23.33
N ILE A 325 8.21 -21.39 -22.61
CA ILE A 325 6.76 -21.34 -22.87
C ILE A 325 6.03 -21.06 -21.56
N MET A 326 5.16 -20.08 -21.54
CA MET A 326 4.34 -19.77 -20.38
C MET A 326 3.13 -20.70 -20.35
N LYS A 327 3.04 -21.52 -19.30
CA LYS A 327 1.90 -22.41 -19.08
C LYS A 327 1.05 -21.97 -17.91
N ARG A 328 -0.26 -22.23 -17.98
CA ARG A 328 -1.21 -21.86 -16.91
C ARG A 328 -0.94 -22.62 -15.63
N GLU A 329 -0.52 -23.88 -15.71
CA GLU A 329 -0.23 -24.69 -14.52
C GLU A 329 0.98 -24.18 -13.75
N GLU A 330 1.98 -23.64 -14.45
CA GLU A 330 3.19 -23.11 -13.85
C GLU A 330 2.94 -21.70 -13.30
N LEU A 331 2.34 -20.82 -14.09
CA LEU A 331 2.02 -19.43 -13.69
C LEU A 331 1.04 -19.31 -12.52
N LYS A 332 0.34 -20.38 -12.13
CA LYS A 332 -0.48 -20.41 -10.89
C LYS A 332 0.35 -20.30 -9.61
N PHE A 333 1.60 -20.74 -9.66
CA PHE A 333 2.46 -20.88 -8.50
C PHE A 333 3.72 -20.02 -8.61
N VAL A 334 3.84 -19.21 -9.66
CA VAL A 334 5.00 -18.34 -9.87
C VAL A 334 4.56 -16.91 -10.13
N GLY A 335 5.42 -15.98 -9.70
CA GLY A 335 5.26 -14.54 -9.91
C GLY A 335 4.91 -13.80 -8.63
N PRO A 336 5.27 -12.51 -8.55
CA PRO A 336 5.10 -11.71 -7.34
C PRO A 336 3.63 -11.45 -7.04
N SER A 337 3.29 -11.47 -5.75
CA SER A 337 2.03 -10.95 -5.21
C SER A 337 2.02 -9.42 -5.11
N PHE A 338 3.20 -8.77 -5.05
CA PHE A 338 3.32 -7.30 -4.96
C PHE A 338 4.48 -6.76 -5.82
N ILE A 339 4.26 -5.62 -6.46
CA ILE A 339 5.30 -4.86 -7.17
C ILE A 339 5.29 -3.40 -6.70
N TYR A 340 6.38 -2.99 -6.07
CA TYR A 340 6.60 -1.61 -5.66
C TYR A 340 7.57 -0.93 -6.60
N THR A 341 7.06 0.08 -7.30
CA THR A 341 7.79 1.01 -8.16
C THR A 341 7.51 2.43 -7.70
N ARG A 342 8.30 3.41 -8.13
CA ARG A 342 8.09 4.83 -7.73
C ARG A 342 6.68 5.33 -8.05
N ASN A 343 6.10 4.82 -9.13
CA ASN A 343 4.74 5.08 -9.55
C ASN A 343 4.12 3.78 -10.06
N ARG A 344 2.84 3.52 -9.75
CA ARG A 344 2.10 2.34 -10.19
C ARG A 344 2.12 2.15 -11.72
N SER A 345 2.17 3.23 -12.49
CA SER A 345 2.26 3.21 -13.95
C SER A 345 3.63 2.80 -14.49
N ASN A 346 4.66 2.62 -13.65
CA ASN A 346 6.02 2.27 -14.07
C ASN A 346 6.37 0.79 -13.81
N ARG A 347 5.36 -0.10 -13.81
CA ARG A 347 5.54 -1.54 -13.59
C ARG A 347 5.78 -2.25 -14.92
N ASP A 348 6.81 -1.83 -15.63
CA ASP A 348 7.05 -2.29 -16.98
C ASP A 348 7.68 -3.70 -16.98
N VAL A 349 7.20 -4.55 -17.88
CA VAL A 349 7.74 -5.88 -18.14
C VAL A 349 8.13 -5.96 -19.62
N ALA A 350 9.40 -6.24 -19.86
CA ALA A 350 9.95 -6.33 -21.20
C ALA A 350 9.99 -7.80 -21.66
N VAL A 351 9.30 -8.12 -22.74
CA VAL A 351 9.30 -9.47 -23.35
C VAL A 351 9.64 -9.35 -24.82
N GLN A 352 10.81 -9.84 -25.22
CA GLN A 352 11.31 -9.66 -26.58
C GLN A 352 12.17 -10.82 -27.09
N ASP A 353 11.96 -11.15 -28.36
CA ASP A 353 12.77 -12.09 -29.13
C ASP A 353 12.78 -13.50 -28.49
N ASN A 354 11.75 -13.89 -27.72
CA ASN A 354 11.66 -15.22 -27.11
C ASN A 354 11.11 -16.27 -28.11
N ASN A 355 10.65 -17.42 -27.59
CA ASN A 355 9.91 -18.40 -28.40
C ASN A 355 8.64 -17.73 -29.00
N PRO A 356 8.38 -17.85 -30.32
CA PRO A 356 7.19 -17.26 -30.95
C PRO A 356 5.86 -17.76 -30.35
N ASN A 357 5.88 -18.91 -29.68
CA ASN A 357 4.72 -19.54 -29.05
C ASN A 357 4.65 -19.32 -27.54
N ILE A 358 5.48 -18.42 -26.97
CA ILE A 358 5.62 -18.22 -25.52
C ILE A 358 4.28 -17.99 -24.79
N PHE A 359 3.30 -17.34 -25.43
CA PHE A 359 1.97 -17.07 -24.84
C PHE A 359 0.81 -17.81 -25.53
N ASN A 360 1.05 -18.90 -26.27
CA ASN A 360 -0.02 -19.59 -27.01
C ASN A 360 -1.18 -20.07 -26.13
N GLU A 361 -0.89 -20.53 -24.90
CA GLU A 361 -1.91 -20.99 -23.95
C GLU A 361 -2.80 -19.86 -23.40
N PHE A 362 -2.37 -18.61 -23.60
CA PHE A 362 -3.07 -17.40 -23.22
C PHE A 362 -3.58 -16.62 -24.44
N GLU A 363 -3.72 -17.30 -25.59
CA GLU A 363 -4.23 -16.70 -26.83
C GLU A 363 -3.40 -15.47 -27.26
N GLY A 364 -2.10 -15.47 -26.97
CA GLY A 364 -1.20 -14.36 -27.25
C GLY A 364 -1.23 -13.21 -26.23
N LYS A 365 -2.05 -13.29 -25.17
CA LYS A 365 -2.04 -12.30 -24.09
C LYS A 365 -0.77 -12.42 -23.27
N CYS A 366 -0.02 -11.32 -23.19
CA CYS A 366 1.16 -11.25 -22.33
C CYS A 366 0.80 -11.26 -20.85
N ILE A 367 1.46 -12.17 -20.12
CA ILE A 367 1.16 -12.46 -18.72
C ILE A 367 2.39 -13.08 -18.05
N PHE A 368 2.62 -12.76 -16.78
CA PHE A 368 3.77 -13.29 -16.01
C PHE A 368 3.34 -14.01 -14.72
N TYR A 369 2.04 -14.07 -14.45
CA TYR A 369 1.42 -14.79 -13.33
C TYR A 369 -0.03 -15.11 -13.70
N TYR A 370 -0.62 -16.18 -13.19
CA TYR A 370 -2.00 -16.55 -13.50
C TYR A 370 -2.83 -16.81 -12.23
N TRP A 371 -3.83 -15.98 -11.99
CA TRP A 371 -4.78 -16.19 -10.89
C TRP A 371 -5.97 -17.05 -11.33
N ILE A 372 -6.37 -17.99 -10.47
CA ILE A 372 -7.56 -18.83 -10.69
C ILE A 372 -8.85 -18.00 -10.50
N GLU A 373 -8.81 -17.01 -9.62
CA GLU A 373 -9.92 -16.08 -9.36
C GLU A 373 -9.45 -14.64 -9.61
N TYR A 374 -10.22 -13.91 -10.43
CA TYR A 374 -10.01 -12.48 -10.63
C TYR A 374 -10.55 -11.71 -9.42
N ARG A 375 -9.73 -10.79 -8.89
CA ARG A 375 -10.14 -9.85 -7.85
C ARG A 375 -9.51 -8.49 -8.13
N GLU A 376 -10.30 -7.42 -8.01
CA GLU A 376 -9.93 -6.07 -8.45
C GLU A 376 -8.73 -5.51 -7.68
N GLU A 377 -8.60 -5.80 -6.38
CA GLU A 377 -7.49 -5.37 -5.54
C GLU A 377 -6.14 -5.89 -6.03
N ARG A 378 -6.11 -7.06 -6.66
CA ARG A 378 -4.87 -7.67 -7.14
C ARG A 378 -4.26 -6.91 -8.31
N GLU A 379 -5.07 -6.23 -9.11
CA GLU A 379 -4.53 -5.32 -10.13
C GLU A 379 -3.72 -4.20 -9.49
N TYR A 380 -4.10 -3.73 -8.30
CA TYR A 380 -3.34 -2.69 -7.61
C TYR A 380 -2.02 -3.21 -7.06
N HIS A 381 -1.90 -4.49 -6.76
CA HIS A 381 -0.67 -5.05 -6.23
C HIS A 381 0.38 -5.27 -7.33
N THR A 382 -0.03 -5.74 -8.51
CA THR A 382 0.92 -6.24 -9.51
C THR A 382 0.74 -5.70 -10.92
N ASN A 383 -0.30 -4.92 -11.25
CA ASN A 383 -0.62 -4.53 -12.65
C ASN A 383 0.65 -4.17 -13.45
N MET A 384 0.93 -4.97 -14.48
CA MET A 384 2.15 -4.92 -15.27
C MET A 384 1.86 -4.31 -16.64
N ASN A 385 2.77 -3.45 -17.10
CA ASN A 385 2.75 -2.92 -18.45
C ASN A 385 3.71 -3.71 -19.34
N PHE A 386 3.17 -4.54 -20.22
CA PHE A 386 4.00 -5.37 -21.11
C PHE A 386 4.49 -4.57 -22.33
N THR A 387 5.76 -4.73 -22.65
CA THR A 387 6.47 -4.07 -23.76
C THR A 387 7.40 -5.07 -24.46
N GLY A 388 7.96 -4.70 -25.62
CA GLY A 388 8.86 -5.55 -26.39
C GLY A 388 8.16 -6.31 -27.52
N GLY A 389 8.95 -6.83 -28.47
CA GLY A 389 8.43 -7.37 -29.74
C GLY A 389 7.47 -8.56 -29.60
N ASP A 390 7.51 -9.28 -28.47
CA ASP A 390 6.60 -10.40 -28.22
C ASP A 390 5.26 -9.94 -27.63
N CYS A 391 5.19 -8.70 -27.11
CA CYS A 391 4.04 -8.14 -26.40
C CYS A 391 3.53 -6.80 -26.94
N GLY A 392 4.18 -6.26 -27.97
CA GLY A 392 3.90 -4.93 -28.49
C GLY A 392 5.01 -4.42 -29.40
N GLN A 393 5.33 -3.14 -29.28
CA GLN A 393 6.38 -2.54 -30.10
C GLN A 393 7.76 -3.06 -29.67
N ARG A 394 8.57 -3.43 -30.66
CA ARG A 394 9.96 -3.82 -30.44
C ARG A 394 10.73 -2.69 -29.76
N MET A 395 11.47 -3.03 -28.73
CA MET A 395 12.34 -2.12 -28.00
C MET A 395 13.78 -2.21 -28.50
N GLU A 396 14.49 -1.09 -28.46
CA GLU A 396 15.94 -1.10 -28.65
C GLU A 396 16.59 -1.69 -27.39
N ILE A 397 17.24 -2.83 -27.55
CA ILE A 397 18.02 -3.48 -26.49
C ILE A 397 19.37 -2.74 -26.42
N THR A 398 19.65 -2.04 -25.33
CA THR A 398 20.91 -1.29 -25.17
C THR A 398 22.04 -2.20 -24.70
N ASN A 399 23.32 -1.80 -24.86
CA ASN A 399 24.47 -2.63 -24.45
C ASN A 399 24.50 -2.99 -22.95
N LEU A 400 23.82 -2.21 -22.09
CA LEU A 400 23.60 -2.54 -20.68
C LEU A 400 22.71 -3.79 -20.52
N ASP A 401 21.74 -3.98 -21.41
CA ASP A 401 20.86 -5.15 -21.49
C ASP A 401 21.54 -6.37 -22.12
N ILE A 402 22.74 -6.19 -22.71
CA ILE A 402 23.53 -7.22 -23.43
C ILE A 402 24.77 -7.65 -22.62
N GLY A 403 25.03 -7.04 -21.45
CA GLY A 403 26.11 -7.48 -20.54
C GLY A 403 27.53 -7.24 -21.04
N THR A 404 27.74 -6.29 -21.97
CA THR A 404 29.10 -5.88 -22.33
C THR A 404 29.56 -4.73 -21.43
N THR A 405 30.33 -5.07 -20.39
CA THR A 405 31.06 -4.07 -19.59
C THR A 405 32.22 -3.54 -20.45
N VAL A 406 31.98 -2.53 -21.28
CA VAL A 406 33.07 -1.76 -21.89
C VAL A 406 33.41 -0.62 -20.94
N TYR A 407 34.49 -0.76 -20.18
CA TYR A 407 35.11 0.36 -19.48
C TYR A 407 35.56 1.39 -20.54
N VAL A 408 34.75 2.41 -20.78
CA VAL A 408 35.19 3.58 -21.55
C VAL A 408 35.97 4.47 -20.59
N THR A 409 37.26 4.18 -20.42
CA THR A 409 38.21 5.16 -19.90
C THR A 409 38.33 6.29 -20.91
N LEU A 410 37.64 7.41 -20.64
CA LEU A 410 37.88 8.69 -21.31
C LEU A 410 39.24 9.24 -20.84
N LEU A 411 40.31 8.84 -21.55
CA LEU A 411 41.59 9.54 -21.52
C LEU A 411 41.45 10.85 -22.30
N LEU A 412 41.23 11.94 -21.56
CA LEU A 412 41.42 13.31 -22.05
C LEU A 412 42.92 13.52 -22.33
N ILE A 413 43.33 13.27 -23.58
CA ILE A 413 44.61 13.75 -24.14
C ILE A 413 44.28 14.53 -25.41
N GLY A 414 44.64 15.82 -25.42
CA GLY A 414 44.56 16.65 -26.61
C GLY A 414 44.52 18.15 -26.30
N LEU A 415 45.66 18.69 -25.85
CA LEU A 415 46.43 19.71 -26.60
C LEU A 415 45.97 21.17 -26.37
N ILE A 416 46.41 21.73 -25.24
CA ILE A 416 46.87 23.12 -25.22
C ILE A 416 48.31 23.08 -25.75
N LEU A 417 48.55 23.59 -26.96
CA LEU A 417 49.74 24.36 -27.32
C LEU A 417 49.65 24.86 -28.77
N ILE A 418 49.69 26.19 -28.88
CA ILE A 418 50.18 27.03 -29.98
C ILE A 418 49.18 27.36 -31.12
N LYS A 419 48.55 28.54 -31.00
CA LYS A 419 48.99 29.71 -31.76
C LYS A 419 48.66 31.02 -31.04
#